data_AF-A0A258CQY2-F1
#
_entry.id   AF-A0A258CQY2-F1
#
_cell.length_a   1.000
_cell.length_b   1.000
_cell.length_c   1.000
_cell.angle_alpha   90.00
_cell.angle_beta   90.00
_cell.angle_gamma   90.00
#
_symmetry.space_group_name_H-M   'P 1'
#
loop_
_entity.id
_entity.type
_entity.pdbx_description
1 polymer ?
#
loop_
_entity_poly.entity_id
_entity_poly.type
_entity_poly.pdbx_seq_one_letter_code
_entity_poly.pdbx_strand_id
1 'polypeptide(L)' 'MTPDEQAWYEDRQRHGWVLPRKAVWPLRLPGIRWVRALIVNIRIHRQADAWASIGIGFQGPAPYDRWVVYAITRGWC' A
#
# COMPACT_ATOMS: atom_id res chain seq x y z
N MET A 1 -9.62 -15.37 -8.83
CA MET A 1 -9.13 -13.98 -8.90
C MET A 1 -10.33 -13.09 -8.76
N THR A 2 -10.40 -12.26 -7.71
CA THR A 2 -11.55 -11.36 -7.52
C THR A 2 -11.45 -10.17 -8.47
N PRO A 3 -12.57 -9.47 -8.77
CA PRO A 3 -12.54 -8.25 -9.58
C PRO A 3 -11.53 -7.21 -9.06
N ASP A 4 -11.41 -7.08 -7.73
CA ASP A 4 -10.44 -6.17 -7.10
C ASP A 4 -8.99 -6.57 -7.36
N GLU A 5 -8.69 -7.87 -7.36
CA GLU A 5 -7.33 -8.35 -7.69
C GLU A 5 -7.00 -8.07 -9.15
N GLN A 6 -7.97 -8.22 -10.05
CA GLN A 6 -7.78 -7.92 -11.47
C GLN A 6 -7.51 -6.43 -11.70
N ALA A 7 -8.32 -5.55 -11.11
CA ALA A 7 -8.07 -4.11 -11.14
C ALA A 7 -6.69 -3.76 -10.58
N TRP A 8 -6.28 -4.39 -9.48
CA TRP A 8 -4.96 -4.19 -8.89
C TRP A 8 -3.81 -4.61 -9.82
N TYR A 9 -3.95 -5.72 -10.56
CA TYR A 9 -2.96 -6.15 -11.55
C TYR A 9 -2.92 -5.23 -12.77
N GLU A 10 -4.07 -4.72 -13.22
CA GLU A 10 -4.13 -3.75 -14.32
C GLU A 10 -3.45 -2.42 -13.94
N ASP A 11 -3.66 -1.92 -12.72
CA ASP A 11 -2.99 -0.72 -12.21
C ASP A 11 -1.47 -0.88 -12.23
N ARG A 12 -0.98 -2.07 -11.85
CA ARG A 12 0.44 -2.40 -11.92
C ARG A 12 0.98 -2.26 -13.34
N GLN A 13 0.25 -2.79 -14.33
CA GLN A 13 0.67 -2.76 -15.74
C GLN A 13 0.59 -1.36 -16.32
N ARG A 14 -0.46 -0.59 -16.00
CA ARG A 14 -0.66 0.78 -16.50
C ARG A 14 0.40 1.75 -15.99
N HIS A 15 0.77 1.64 -14.72
CA HIS A 15 1.69 2.59 -14.09
C HIS A 15 3.14 2.08 -13.95
N GLY A 16 3.42 0.83 -14.35
CA GLY A 16 4.74 0.23 -14.20
C GLY A 16 5.16 0.05 -12.74
N TRP A 17 4.20 -0.05 -11.82
CA TRP A 17 4.48 -0.12 -10.39
C TRP A 17 5.17 -1.42 -9.98
N VAL A 18 6.15 -1.26 -9.09
CA VAL A 18 6.93 -2.38 -8.54
C VAL A 18 6.54 -2.60 -7.08
N LEU A 19 6.33 -3.86 -6.73
CA LEU A 19 6.02 -4.25 -5.38
C LEU A 19 7.27 -4.11 -4.49
N PRO A 20 7.14 -3.65 -3.24
CA PRO A 20 8.26 -3.67 -2.31
C PRO A 20 8.72 -5.11 -2.04
N ARG A 21 9.92 -5.25 -1.48
CA ARG A 21 10.48 -6.56 -1.14
C ARG A 21 9.51 -7.36 -0.28
N LYS A 22 9.32 -8.62 -0.67
CA LYS A 22 8.47 -9.59 0.03
C LYS A 22 8.95 -9.77 1.46
N ALA A 23 8.04 -9.65 2.41
CA ALA A 23 8.32 -9.78 3.83
C ALA A 23 8.69 -11.22 4.20
N VAL A 24 9.50 -11.34 5.25
CA VAL A 24 9.87 -12.63 5.82
C VAL A 24 8.63 -13.41 6.26
N TRP A 25 8.67 -14.74 6.15
CA TRP A 25 7.54 -15.64 6.41
C TRP A 25 6.69 -15.30 7.66
N PRO A 26 7.26 -14.99 8.85
CA PRO A 26 6.44 -14.66 10.03
C PRO A 26 5.61 -13.38 9.84
N LEU A 27 6.09 -12.39 9.09
CA LEU A 27 5.35 -11.15 8.82
C LEU A 27 4.18 -11.34 7.85
N ARG A 28 4.01 -12.53 7.28
CA ARG A 28 2.94 -12.89 6.35
C ARG A 28 1.75 -13.55 7.05
N LEU A 29 1.88 -13.84 8.35
CA LEU A 29 0.78 -14.39 9.15
C LEU A 29 -0.42 -13.43 9.13
N PRO A 30 -1.66 -13.96 9.09
CA PRO A 30 -2.86 -13.16 8.86
C PRO A 30 -3.04 -12.03 9.86
N GLY A 31 -2.73 -12.24 11.15
CA GLY A 31 -2.79 -11.16 12.14
C GLY A 31 -1.71 -10.09 11.92
N ILE A 32 -0.47 -10.52 11.67
CA ILE A 32 0.68 -9.63 11.55
C ILE A 32 0.60 -8.80 10.27
N ARG A 33 0.14 -9.38 9.15
CA ARG A 33 -0.04 -8.63 7.89
C ARG A 33 -1.07 -7.50 8.03
N TRP A 34 -2.14 -7.70 8.80
CA TRP A 34 -3.16 -6.66 9.01
C TRP A 34 -2.61 -5.52 9.87
N VAL A 35 -1.88 -5.85 10.94
CA VAL A 35 -1.20 -4.85 11.76
C VAL A 35 -0.18 -4.07 10.93
N ARG A 36 0.60 -4.76 10.09
CA ARG A 36 1.58 -4.11 9.20
C ARG A 36 0.90 -3.23 8.16
N ALA A 37 -0.20 -3.69 7.54
CA ALA A 37 -0.98 -2.89 6.62
C ALA A 37 -1.51 -1.61 7.30
N LEU A 38 -2.02 -1.72 8.52
CA LEU A 38 -2.48 -0.59 9.31
C LEU A 38 -1.36 0.40 9.63
N ILE A 39 -0.21 -0.09 10.09
CA ILE A 39 0.97 0.75 10.40
C ILE A 39 1.42 1.51 9.15
N VAL A 40 1.50 0.82 8.00
CA VAL A 40 1.87 1.43 6.73
C VAL A 40 0.84 2.48 6.32
N ASN A 41 -0.46 2.17 6.41
CA ASN A 41 -1.53 3.11 6.12
C ASN A 41 -1.43 4.39 6.99
N ILE A 42 -1.24 4.23 8.30
CA ILE A 42 -1.07 5.37 9.22
C ILE A 42 0.14 6.22 8.83
N ARG A 43 1.27 5.60 8.47
CA ARG A 43 2.48 6.31 8.03
C ARG A 43 2.24 7.11 6.75
N ILE A 44 1.57 6.52 5.77
CA ILE A 44 1.23 7.19 4.51
C ILE A 44 0.36 8.42 4.79
N HIS A 45 -0.69 8.28 5.60
CA HIS A 45 -1.55 9.41 5.95
C HIS A 45 -0.78 10.51 6.67
N ARG A 46 0.04 10.17 7.67
CA ARG A 46 0.89 11.16 8.37
C ARG A 46 1.85 11.87 7.42
N GLN A 47 2.42 11.14 6.46
CA GLN A 47 3.33 11.72 5.48
C GLN A 47 2.57 12.64 4.51
N ALA A 48 1.40 12.23 4.04
CA ALA A 48 0.52 13.06 3.21
C ALA A 48 0.10 14.34 3.94
N ASP A 49 -0.27 14.25 5.23
CA ASP A 49 -0.61 15.40 6.05
C ASP A 49 0.58 16.34 6.26
N ALA A 50 1.78 15.77 6.49
CA ALA A 50 3.02 16.54 6.61
C ALA A 50 3.33 17.30 5.31
N TRP A 51 3.24 16.64 4.16
CA TRP A 51 3.42 17.28 2.85
C TRP A 51 2.36 18.36 2.56
N ALA A 52 1.10 18.09 2.90
CA ALA A 52 0.02 19.07 2.79
C ALA A 52 0.27 20.31 3.65
N SER A 53 0.81 20.15 4.87
CA SER A 53 1.15 21.28 5.76
C SER A 53 2.27 22.18 5.23
N ILE A 54 3.14 21.66 4.35
CA ILE A 54 4.24 22.40 3.72
C ILE A 54 3.78 23.02 2.38
N GLY A 55 2.54 22.78 1.96
CA GLY A 55 1.98 23.28 0.70
C GLY A 55 2.49 22.54 -0.54
N ILE A 56 3.14 21.39 -0.36
CA ILE A 56 3.68 20.57 -1.46
C ILE A 56 2.93 19.24 -1.46
N GLY A 57 1.96 19.07 -2.34
CA GLY A 57 1.28 17.78 -2.58
C GLY A 57 -0.24 17.80 -2.46
N PHE A 58 -0.87 16.73 -2.93
CA PHE A 58 -2.32 16.51 -2.79
C PHE A 58 -2.66 16.04 -1.38
N GLN A 59 -3.80 16.51 -0.86
CA GLN A 59 -4.32 16.10 0.43
C GLN A 59 -4.77 14.62 0.37
N GLY A 60 -3.90 13.70 0.80
CA GLY A 60 -4.23 12.29 0.96
C GLY A 60 -3.19 11.30 0.41
N PRO A 61 -3.40 9.99 0.66
CA PRO A 61 -2.48 8.92 0.26
C PRO A 61 -2.40 8.78 -1.27
N ALA A 62 -1.18 8.62 -1.78
CA ALA A 62 -0.97 8.43 -3.21
C ALA A 62 -1.65 7.13 -3.70
N PRO A 63 -2.06 7.06 -4.98
CA PRO A 63 -2.61 5.83 -5.56
C PRO A 63 -1.68 4.62 -5.39
N TYR A 64 -0.37 4.84 -5.58
CA TYR A 64 0.65 3.81 -5.35
C TYR A 64 0.65 3.28 -3.92
N ASP A 65 0.54 4.17 -2.92
CA ASP A 65 0.56 3.77 -1.52
C ASP A 65 -0.64 2.90 -1.15
N ARG A 66 -1.84 3.25 -1.66
CA ARG A 66 -3.05 2.44 -1.52
C ARG A 66 -2.90 1.08 -2.20
N TRP A 67 -2.30 1.05 -3.38
CA TRP A 67 -1.98 -0.17 -4.12
C TRP A 67 -1.01 -1.08 -3.35
N VAL A 68 0.01 -0.52 -2.69
CA VAL A 68 0.94 -1.28 -1.84
C VAL A 68 0.25 -1.80 -0.57
N VAL A 69 -0.59 -0.99 0.09
CA VAL A 69 -1.35 -1.43 1.27
C VAL A 69 -2.23 -2.63 0.92
N TYR A 70 -2.90 -2.63 -0.23
CA TYR A 70 -3.65 -3.78 -0.72
C TYR A 70 -2.77 -5.03 -0.90
N ALA A 71 -1.56 -4.88 -1.45
CA ALA A 71 -0.63 -6.00 -1.57
C ALA A 71 -0.20 -6.59 -0.22
N ILE A 72 -0.04 -5.75 0.81
CA ILE A 72 0.27 -6.18 2.18
C ILE A 72 -0.92 -6.91 2.80
N THR A 73 -2.15 -6.39 2.65
CA THR A 73 -3.35 -7.07 3.17
C THR A 73 -3.55 -8.42 2.51
N ARG A 74 -3.16 -8.62 1.25
CA ARG A 74 -3.15 -9.94 0.57
C ARG A 74 -1.92 -10.82 0.91
N GLY A 75 -0.91 -10.31 1.61
CA GLY A 75 0.31 -11.05 1.97
C GLY A 75 1.27 -11.30 0.80
N TRP A 76 1.15 -10.47 -0.24
CA TRP A 76 2.01 -10.49 -1.44
C TRP A 76 3.30 -9.71 -1.21
N CYS A 77 3.26 -8.73 -0.30
CA CYS A 77 4.40 -7.95 0.17
C CYS A 77 4.74 -8.25 1.62
#